data_AF-A0A931DZ29-F1
#
_entry.id   AF-A0A931DZ29-F1
#
_cell.length_a   1.000
_cell.length_b   1.000
_cell.length_c   1.000
_cell.angle_alpha   90.00
_cell.angle_beta   90.00
_cell.angle_gamma   90.00
#
_symmetry.space_group_name_H-M   'P 1'
#
loop_
_entity.id
_entity.type
_entity.pdbx_description
1 polymer ?
#
loop_
_entity_poly.entity_id
_entity_poly.type
_entity_poly.pdbx_seq_one_letter_code
_entity_poly.pdbx_strand_id
1 'polypeptide(L)'
;MTARVQHFFDASEGTYGYRRIHVDLAEEGTECSPELVRQIMRREDLVACQPRPFRVTTETDAAAAASMPDLVKRNFTADRPG
;
A
#
# COMPACT_ATOMS: atom_id res chain seq x y z
N MET A 1 -13.16 -18.68 -14.52
CA MET A 1 -13.22 -17.63 -13.48
C MET A 1 -12.02 -17.68 -12.53
N THR A 2 -11.75 -18.79 -11.86
CA THR A 2 -10.62 -18.95 -10.91
C THR A 2 -9.26 -18.56 -11.50
N ALA A 3 -8.93 -19.04 -12.70
CA ALA A 3 -7.66 -18.72 -13.36
C ALA A 3 -7.47 -17.21 -13.62
N ARG A 4 -8.56 -16.46 -13.89
CA ARG A 4 -8.49 -15.00 -14.07
C ARG A 4 -8.26 -14.29 -12.74
N VAL A 5 -8.93 -14.73 -11.67
CA VAL A 5 -8.71 -14.21 -10.31
C VAL A 5 -7.25 -14.43 -9.87
N GLN A 6 -6.70 -15.62 -10.13
CA GLN A 6 -5.28 -15.91 -9.86
C GLN A 6 -4.36 -15.03 -10.70
N HIS A 7 -4.64 -14.89 -12.00
CA HIS A 7 -3.85 -14.03 -12.89
C HIS A 7 -3.76 -12.58 -12.39
N PHE A 8 -4.87 -11.95 -12.02
CA PHE A 8 -4.87 -10.58 -11.48
C PHE A 8 -4.23 -10.51 -10.08
N PHE A 9 -4.41 -11.54 -9.25
CA PHE A 9 -3.76 -11.60 -7.95
C PHE A 9 -2.23 -11.63 -8.11
N ASP A 10 -1.71 -12.50 -8.97
CA ASP A 10 -0.28 -12.63 -9.26
C ASP A 10 0.29 -11.39 -9.96
N ALA A 11 -0.45 -10.80 -10.90
CA ALA A 11 -0.07 -9.55 -11.57
C ALA A 11 0.03 -8.36 -10.59
N SER A 12 -0.72 -8.40 -9.49
CA SER A 12 -0.65 -7.41 -8.40
C SER A 12 0.38 -7.75 -7.33
N GLU A 13 1.15 -8.83 -7.49
CA GLU A 13 2.08 -9.38 -6.49
C GLU A 13 1.39 -9.65 -5.14
N GLY A 14 0.12 -10.07 -5.19
CA GLY A 14 -0.70 -10.31 -4.01
C GLY A 14 -1.09 -9.04 -3.24
N THR A 15 -0.93 -7.84 -3.79
CA THR A 15 -1.34 -6.59 -3.12
C THR A 15 -2.85 -6.40 -3.17
N TYR A 16 -3.51 -6.93 -4.20
CA TYR A 16 -4.91 -6.64 -4.46
C TYR A 16 -5.85 -7.60 -3.73
N GLY A 17 -6.79 -7.03 -2.98
CA GLY A 17 -7.94 -7.76 -2.45
C GLY A 17 -9.08 -7.90 -3.47
N TYR A 18 -10.12 -8.65 -3.10
CA TYR A 18 -11.24 -9.00 -3.98
C TYR A 18 -11.93 -7.81 -4.64
N ARG A 19 -11.95 -6.63 -3.99
CA ARG A 19 -12.56 -5.42 -4.55
C ARG A 19 -11.78 -4.86 -5.73
N ARG A 20 -10.43 -4.87 -5.66
CA ARG A 20 -9.57 -4.37 -6.74
C ARG A 20 -9.57 -5.37 -7.90
N ILE A 21 -9.42 -6.66 -7.61
CA ILE A 21 -9.51 -7.72 -8.62
C ILE A 21 -10.86 -7.70 -9.34
N HIS A 22 -11.97 -7.44 -8.64
CA HIS A 22 -13.28 -7.29 -9.29
C HIS A 22 -13.32 -6.11 -10.28
N VAL A 23 -12.68 -4.98 -9.95
CA VAL A 23 -12.57 -3.83 -10.86
C VAL A 23 -11.75 -4.22 -12.08
N ASP A 24 -10.58 -4.83 -11.90
CA ASP A 24 -9.72 -5.26 -13.01
C ASP A 24 -10.45 -6.26 -13.93
N LEU A 25 -11.21 -7.19 -13.36
CA LEU A 25 -12.06 -8.14 -14.10
C LEU A 25 -13.18 -7.43 -14.88
N ALA A 26 -13.80 -6.40 -14.30
CA ALA A 26 -14.82 -5.63 -14.98
C ALA A 26 -14.23 -4.82 -16.15
N GLU A 27 -13.03 -4.27 -15.99
CA GLU A 27 -12.29 -3.57 -17.04
C GLU A 27 -11.85 -4.52 -18.17
N GLU A 28 -11.53 -5.78 -17.85
CA GLU A 28 -11.29 -6.86 -18.84
C GLU A 28 -12.57 -7.31 -19.56
N GLY A 29 -13.76 -6.85 -19.13
CA GLY A 29 -15.06 -7.26 -19.68
C GLY A 29 -15.59 -8.58 -19.09
N THR A 30 -15.02 -9.06 -17.99
CA THR A 30 -15.55 -10.22 -17.25
C THR A 30 -16.59 -9.76 -16.22
N GLU A 31 -17.87 -9.93 -16.53
CA GLU A 31 -18.95 -9.67 -15.58
C GLU A 31 -18.96 -10.73 -14.46
N CYS A 32 -18.76 -10.28 -13.23
CA CYS A 32 -18.82 -11.12 -12.04
C CYS A 32 -19.27 -10.32 -10.83
N SER A 33 -19.82 -10.99 -9.81
CA SER A 33 -20.13 -10.31 -8.55
C SER A 33 -18.89 -10.19 -7.67
N PRO A 34 -18.74 -9.12 -6.86
CA PRO A 34 -17.66 -9.01 -5.89
C PRO A 34 -17.65 -10.18 -4.88
N GLU A 35 -18.83 -10.70 -4.53
CA GLU A 35 -19.00 -11.87 -3.66
C GLU A 35 -18.40 -13.14 -4.30
N LEU A 36 -18.58 -13.35 -5.61
CA LEU A 36 -17.97 -14.47 -6.32
C LEU A 36 -16.45 -14.41 -6.27
N VAL A 37 -15.86 -13.24 -6.53
CA VAL A 37 -14.41 -13.03 -6.44
C VAL A 37 -13.93 -13.34 -5.01
N ARG A 38 -14.65 -12.85 -4.00
CA ARG A 38 -14.34 -13.12 -2.59
C ARG A 38 -14.39 -14.61 -2.24
N GLN A 39 -15.40 -15.34 -2.73
CA GLN A 39 -15.50 -16.79 -2.52
C GLN A 39 -14.37 -17.55 -3.19
N ILE A 40 -14.01 -17.18 -4.43
CA ILE A 40 -12.89 -17.77 -5.16
C ILE A 40 -11.58 -17.53 -4.40
N MET A 41 -11.28 -16.28 -4.02
CA MET A 41 -10.07 -15.98 -3.26
C MET A 41 -9.98 -16.78 -1.96
N ARG A 42 -11.11 -16.93 -1.24
CA ARG A 42 -11.17 -17.76 -0.02
C ARG A 42 -10.93 -19.25 -0.29
N ARG A 43 -11.48 -19.78 -1.38
CA ARG A 43 -11.34 -21.20 -1.74
C ARG A 43 -9.91 -21.54 -2.17
N GLU A 44 -9.25 -20.62 -2.84
CA GLU A 44 -7.89 -20.77 -3.35
C GLU A 44 -6.81 -20.26 -2.38
N ASP A 45 -7.20 -19.88 -1.15
CA ASP A 45 -6.32 -19.31 -0.12
C ASP A 45 -5.50 -18.08 -0.57
N LEU A 46 -6.09 -17.25 -1.45
CA LEU A 46 -5.47 -16.02 -1.94
C LEU A 46 -5.67 -14.90 -0.92
N VAL A 47 -4.63 -14.62 -0.14
CA VAL A 47 -4.63 -13.58 0.90
C VAL A 47 -3.85 -12.37 0.42
N ALA A 48 -4.54 -11.25 0.25
CA ALA A 48 -3.88 -10.01 -0.13
C ALA A 48 -2.95 -9.51 1.00
N CYS A 49 -1.74 -9.07 0.64
CA CYS A 49 -0.83 -8.41 1.54
C CYS A 49 -1.42 -7.06 1.97
N GLN A 50 -1.76 -6.93 3.25
CA GLN A 50 -2.25 -5.69 3.85
C GLN A 50 -1.23 -5.23 4.90
N PRO A 51 -0.20 -4.46 4.48
CA PRO A 51 0.79 -3.96 5.42
C PRO A 51 0.11 -3.09 6.47
N ARG A 52 0.51 -3.26 7.72
CA ARG A 52 0.01 -2.41 8.80
C ARG A 52 0.49 -0.97 8.57
N PRO A 53 -0.34 0.04 8.87
CA PRO A 53 0.11 1.42 8.85
C PRO A 53 1.40 1.58 9.66
N PHE A 54 2.36 2.31 9.10
CA PHE A 54 3.61 2.61 9.79
C PHE A 54 3.31 3.37 11.08
N ARG A 55 3.92 2.93 12.19
CA ARG A 55 3.84 3.60 13.49
C ARG A 55 5.23 4.10 13.86
N VAL A 56 5.37 5.42 13.96
CA VAL A 56 6.58 6.03 14.53
C VAL A 56 6.63 5.66 16.01
N THR A 57 7.64 4.90 16.41
CA THR A 57 7.93 4.58 17.81
C THR A 57 9.09 5.41 18.37
N THR A 58 9.83 6.10 17.49
CA THR A 58 10.94 6.95 17.87
C THR A 58 10.42 8.33 18.24
N GLU A 59 10.59 8.72 19.50
CA GLU A 59 10.50 10.12 19.89
C GLU A 59 11.84 10.79 19.59
N THR A 60 11.80 11.87 18.82
CA THR A 60 13.00 12.64 18.49
C THR A 60 13.52 13.30 19.77
N ASP A 61 14.73 12.97 20.18
CA ASP A 61 15.40 13.69 21.27
C ASP A 61 15.77 15.09 20.80
N ALA A 62 14.98 16.08 21.22
CA ALA A 62 15.17 17.48 20.86
C ALA A 62 16.50 18.05 21.39
N ALA A 63 16.99 17.55 22.53
CA ALA A 63 18.26 17.99 23.10
C ALA A 63 19.44 17.44 22.28
N ALA A 64 19.38 16.16 21.91
CA ALA A 64 20.38 15.56 21.02
C ALA A 64 20.39 16.26 19.65
N ALA A 65 19.22 16.51 19.06
CA ALA A 65 19.10 17.21 17.78
C ALA A 65 19.65 18.65 17.82
N ALA A 66 19.38 19.40 18.90
CA ALA A 66 19.91 20.74 19.07
C ALA A 66 21.43 20.76 19.29
N SER A 67 22.00 19.69 19.86
CA SER A 67 23.43 19.56 20.11
C SER A 67 24.23 19.12 18.88
N MET A 68 23.59 18.60 17.83
CA MET A 68 24.26 18.14 16.62
C MET A 68 24.60 19.31 15.70
N PRO A 69 25.89 19.65 15.52
CA PRO A 69 26.27 20.75 14.66
C PRO A 69 26.05 20.39 13.18
N ASP A 70 25.45 21.31 12.42
CA ASP A 70 25.37 21.20 10.97
C ASP A 70 26.76 21.41 10.34
N LEU A 71 27.45 20.30 10.06
CA LEU A 71 28.78 20.30 9.45
C LEU A 71 28.79 20.85 8.01
N VAL A 72 27.63 20.89 7.34
CA VAL A 72 27.46 21.38 5.97
C VAL A 72 27.17 22.88 5.94
N LYS A 73 26.83 23.49 7.10
CA LYS A 73 26.52 24.93 7.26
C LYS A 73 25.44 25.42 6.29
N ARG A 74 24.31 24.73 6.22
CA ARG A 74 23.19 25.09 5.34
C ARG A 74 22.48 26.34 5.86
N ASN A 75 22.07 27.20 4.93
CA ASN A 75 21.25 28.37 5.25
C ASN A 75 19.75 28.00 5.13
N PHE A 76 19.05 27.95 6.25
CA PHE A 76 17.61 27.69 6.33
C PHE A 76 16.77 28.97 6.45
N THR A 77 17.39 30.14 6.32
CA THR A 77 16.71 31.43 6.34
C THR A 77 15.84 31.56 5.08
N ALA A 78 14.55 31.81 5.26
CA ALA A 78 13.63 32.14 4.18
C ALA A 78 13.11 33.57 4.37
N ASP A 79 13.08 34.37 3.30
CA ASP A 79 12.64 35.78 3.36
C ASP A 79 11.12 35.94 3.53
N ARG A 80 10.36 34.85 3.38
CA ARG A 80 8.89 34.84 3.52
C ARG A 80 8.39 33.48 3.99
N PRO A 81 7.36 33.44 4.86
CA PRO A 81 6.74 32.18 5.29
C PRO A 81 5.99 31.50 4.13
N GLY A 82 5.84 30.18 4.24
CA GLY A 82 5.04 29.34 3.35
C GLY A 82 3.64 29.10 3.89
#